data_AF-A0A6M3Y599-F1
#
_entry.id   AF-A0A6M3Y599-F1
#
_cell.length_a   1.000
_cell.length_b   1.000
_cell.length_c   1.000
_cell.angle_alpha   90.00
_cell.angle_beta   90.00
_cell.angle_gamma   90.00
#
_symmetry.space_group_name_H-M   'P 1'
#
loop_
_entity.id
_entity.type
_entity.pdbx_description
1 polymer ?
#
loop_
_entity_poly.entity_id
_entity_poly.type
_entity_poly.pdbx_seq_one_letter_code
_entity_poly.pdbx_strand_id
1 'polypeptide(L)'
;MPEMKKIYLGCPYSSDDPAVREYRFEQVNIKAGELMKRGHIVYSPISHSHPIAMACGLPLGFDFWEAQDRSFIEWSDEVWFLMLAGWDRSSGMCREHEIAIEKGKPVRWIKP
;
A
#
# COMPACT_ATOMS: atom_id res chain seq x y z
N MET A 1 3.61 -16.79 -20.24
CA MET A 1 2.85 -15.70 -19.59
C MET A 1 3.55 -15.39 -18.27
N PRO A 2 3.68 -14.12 -17.85
CA PRO A 2 4.23 -13.81 -16.53
C PRO A 2 3.41 -14.53 -15.45
N GLU A 3 4.08 -15.00 -14.41
CA GLU A 3 3.43 -15.69 -13.29
C GLU A 3 2.49 -14.74 -12.55
N MET A 4 1.24 -15.16 -12.31
CA MET A 4 0.28 -14.42 -11.48
C MET A 4 0.81 -14.38 -10.04
N LYS A 5 0.69 -13.22 -9.40
CA LYS A 5 1.09 -13.00 -7.99
C LYS A 5 -0.01 -12.27 -7.24
N LYS A 6 -0.18 -12.59 -5.97
CA LYS A 6 -0.90 -11.78 -5.00
C LYS A 6 0.04 -10.73 -4.44
N ILE A 7 -0.27 -9.46 -4.66
CA ILE A 7 0.61 -8.34 -4.33
C ILE A 7 -0.08 -7.47 -3.29
N TYR A 8 0.63 -7.20 -2.19
CA TYR A 8 0.32 -6.08 -1.32
C TYR A 8 1.03 -4.84 -1.86
N LEU A 9 0.30 -3.80 -2.28
CA LEU A 9 0.86 -2.59 -2.89
C LEU A 9 0.80 -1.39 -1.94
N GLY A 10 1.85 -1.21 -1.13
CA GLY A 10 2.00 -0.08 -0.22
C GLY A 10 2.55 1.19 -0.90
N CYS A 11 2.23 2.35 -0.35
CA CYS A 11 2.80 3.64 -0.76
C CYS A 11 2.80 4.60 0.45
N PRO A 12 3.59 5.69 0.44
CA PRO A 12 3.48 6.66 1.51
C PRO A 12 2.08 7.30 1.46
N TYR A 13 1.49 7.53 2.63
CA TYR A 13 0.17 8.16 2.75
C TYR A 13 0.23 9.44 3.58
N SER A 14 0.69 9.35 4.83
CA SER A 14 0.68 10.46 5.79
C SER A 14 1.34 11.75 5.27
N SER A 15 0.59 12.84 5.33
CA SER A 15 1.01 14.21 5.06
C SER A 15 0.03 15.14 5.78
N ASP A 16 0.46 16.31 6.23
CA ASP A 16 -0.46 17.32 6.78
C ASP A 16 -1.36 17.92 5.69
N ASP A 17 -0.86 17.96 4.45
CA ASP A 17 -1.57 18.49 3.29
C ASP A 17 -2.57 17.45 2.73
N PRO A 18 -3.88 17.71 2.75
CA PRO A 18 -4.89 16.85 2.16
C PRO A 18 -4.69 16.59 0.66
N ALA A 19 -4.19 17.58 -0.10
CA ALA A 19 -3.97 17.44 -1.53
C ALA A 19 -2.84 16.43 -1.82
N VAL A 20 -1.83 16.36 -0.95
CA VAL A 20 -0.77 15.35 -1.06
C VAL A 20 -1.31 13.95 -0.80
N ARG A 21 -2.23 13.80 0.17
CA ARG A 21 -2.89 12.51 0.45
C ARG A 21 -3.74 12.04 -0.73
N GLU A 22 -4.54 12.95 -1.29
CA GLU A 22 -5.36 12.68 -2.48
C GLU A 22 -4.48 12.25 -3.67
N TYR A 23 -3.42 13.02 -3.96
CA TYR A 23 -2.48 12.68 -5.02
C TYR A 23 -1.89 11.27 -4.84
N ARG A 24 -1.44 10.93 -3.62
CA ARG A 24 -0.87 9.60 -3.33
C ARG A 24 -1.90 8.49 -3.52
N PHE A 25 -3.13 8.71 -3.07
CA PHE A 25 -4.26 7.80 -3.29
C PHE A 25 -4.51 7.57 -4.79
N GLU A 26 -4.59 8.63 -5.59
CA GLU A 26 -4.78 8.52 -7.04
C GLU A 26 -3.62 7.77 -7.73
N GLN A 27 -2.37 8.09 -7.38
CA GLN A 27 -1.20 7.43 -7.97
C GLN A 27 -1.17 5.93 -7.66
N VAL A 28 -1.50 5.53 -6.42
CA VAL A 28 -1.53 4.11 -6.08
C VAL A 28 -2.68 3.38 -6.77
N ASN A 29 -3.83 4.03 -6.98
CA ASN A 29 -4.95 3.46 -7.74
C ASN A 29 -4.55 3.18 -9.19
N ILE A 30 -3.85 4.12 -9.84
CA ILE A 30 -3.34 3.95 -11.20
C ILE A 30 -2.39 2.75 -11.26
N LYS A 31 -1.40 2.70 -10.35
CA LYS A 31 -0.43 1.60 -10.32
C LYS A 31 -1.10 0.24 -10.06
N ALA A 32 -2.05 0.19 -9.12
CA ALA A 32 -2.81 -1.02 -8.84
C ALA A 32 -3.53 -1.52 -10.11
N GLY A 33 -4.19 -0.61 -10.83
CA GLY A 33 -4.87 -0.92 -12.10
C GLY A 33 -3.92 -1.42 -13.18
N GLU A 34 -2.71 -0.87 -13.29
CA GLU A 34 -1.68 -1.36 -14.22
C GLU A 34 -1.23 -2.80 -13.89
N LEU A 35 -1.01 -3.10 -12.62
CA LEU A 35 -0.60 -4.44 -12.17
C LEU A 35 -1.73 -5.46 -12.37
N MET A 36 -2.98 -5.05 -12.11
CA MET A 36 -4.15 -5.89 -12.39
C MET A 36 -4.29 -6.18 -13.90
N LYS A 37 -4.07 -5.19 -14.77
CA LYS A 37 -4.06 -5.39 -16.24
C LYS A 37 -2.97 -6.36 -16.70
N ARG A 38 -1.88 -6.51 -15.94
CA ARG A 38 -0.82 -7.49 -16.19
C ARG A 38 -1.14 -8.89 -15.66
N GLY A 39 -2.30 -9.07 -15.01
CA GLY A 39 -2.78 -10.36 -14.52
C GLY A 39 -2.43 -10.65 -13.06
N HIS A 40 -1.95 -9.69 -12.29
CA HIS A 40 -1.72 -9.85 -10.85
C HIS A 40 -3.01 -9.62 -10.05
N ILE A 41 -3.10 -10.23 -8.86
CA ILE A 41 -4.16 -9.97 -7.88
C ILE A 41 -3.60 -8.98 -6.88
N VAL A 42 -4.15 -7.77 -6.81
CA VAL A 42 -3.54 -6.67 -6.04
C VAL A 42 -4.46 -6.24 -4.92
N TYR A 43 -3.92 -6.18 -3.70
CA TYR A 43 -4.49 -5.42 -2.59
C TYR A 43 -3.68 -4.14 -2.42
N SER A 44 -4.33 -2.98 -2.48
CA SER A 44 -3.71 -1.70 -2.14
C SER A 44 -4.39 -1.13 -0.90
N PRO A 45 -3.70 -1.07 0.25
CA PRO A 45 -4.27 -0.61 1.51
C PRO A 45 -4.80 0.81 1.39
N ILE A 46 -4.09 1.72 0.72
CA ILE A 46 -4.53 3.12 0.59
C ILE A 46 -5.75 3.24 -0.32
N SER A 47 -5.82 2.47 -1.41
CA SER A 47 -7.03 2.41 -2.25
C SER A 47 -8.27 1.97 -1.45
N HIS A 48 -8.08 1.12 -0.44
CA HIS A 48 -9.13 0.62 0.43
C HIS A 48 -9.47 1.60 1.57
N SER A 49 -8.46 1.99 2.35
CA SER A 49 -8.63 2.72 3.60
C SER A 49 -8.96 4.19 3.40
N HIS A 50 -8.37 4.86 2.40
CA HIS A 50 -8.59 6.29 2.15
C HIS A 50 -10.09 6.64 1.96
N PRO A 51 -10.81 6.06 0.97
CA PRO A 51 -12.21 6.41 0.76
C PRO A 51 -13.11 6.00 1.94
N ILE A 52 -12.83 4.87 2.59
CA ILE A 52 -13.60 4.40 3.75
C ILE A 52 -13.42 5.38 4.92
N ALA A 53 -12.19 5.80 5.20
CA ALA A 53 -11.92 6.72 6.29
C ALA A 53 -12.56 8.08 6.06
N MET A 54 -12.54 8.58 4.82
CA MET A 54 -13.20 9.85 4.46
C MET A 54 -14.72 9.75 4.56
N ALA A 55 -15.33 8.66 4.09
CA ALA A 55 -16.78 8.49 4.11
C ALA A 55 -17.34 8.26 5.52
N CYS A 56 -16.57 7.59 6.39
CA CYS A 56 -17.02 7.17 7.72
C CYS A 56 -16.39 7.97 8.87
N GLY A 57 -15.51 8.92 8.58
CA GLY A 57 -14.77 9.67 9.61
C GLY A 57 -13.84 8.82 10.46
N LEU A 58 -13.19 7.80 9.88
CA LEU A 58 -12.28 6.91 10.61
C LEU A 58 -10.87 7.52 10.76
N PRO A 59 -10.07 7.05 11.73
CA PRO A 59 -8.68 7.44 11.84
C PRO A 59 -7.88 7.13 10.57
N LEU A 60 -6.97 8.04 10.21
CA LEU A 60 -6.04 7.88 9.08
C LEU A 60 -4.70 7.25 9.50
N GLY A 61 -4.48 7.09 10.81
CA GLY A 61 -3.24 6.58 11.37
C GLY A 61 -3.09 5.08 11.21
N PHE A 62 -1.84 4.64 11.03
CA PHE A 62 -1.49 3.23 10.88
C PHE A 62 -1.99 2.36 12.05
N ASP A 63 -2.01 2.87 13.29
CA ASP A 63 -2.44 2.12 14.48
C ASP A 63 -3.87 1.53 14.35
N PHE A 64 -4.76 2.20 13.63
CA PHE A 64 -6.11 1.70 13.38
C PHE A 64 -6.14 0.62 12.27
N TRP A 65 -5.29 0.75 11.25
CA TRP A 65 -5.29 -0.09 10.06
C TRP A 65 -4.28 -1.25 10.13
N GLU A 66 -3.35 -1.26 11.10
CA GLU A 66 -2.25 -2.24 11.22
C GLU A 66 -2.76 -3.68 11.17
N ALA A 67 -3.86 -3.99 11.86
CA ALA A 67 -4.42 -5.34 11.90
C ALA A 67 -4.90 -5.80 10.51
N GLN A 68 -5.47 -4.89 9.72
CA GLN A 68 -5.90 -5.18 8.35
C GLN A 68 -4.67 -5.34 7.45
N ASP A 69 -3.72 -4.40 7.53
CA ASP A 69 -2.50 -4.42 6.72
C ASP A 69 -1.68 -5.69 6.98
N ARG A 70 -1.47 -6.08 8.25
CA ARG A 70 -0.82 -7.36 8.62
C ARG A 70 -1.50 -8.55 7.98
N SER A 71 -2.84 -8.60 8.01
CA SER A 71 -3.62 -9.72 7.47
C SER A 71 -3.45 -9.84 5.96
N PHE A 72 -3.42 -8.72 5.23
CA PHE A 72 -3.22 -8.73 3.79
C PHE A 72 -1.77 -8.94 3.37
N ILE A 73 -0.79 -8.47 4.16
CA ILE A 73 0.62 -8.83 3.97
C ILE A 73 0.80 -10.34 4.09
N GLU A 74 0.20 -10.96 5.10
CA GLU A 74 0.25 -12.42 5.29
C GLU A 74 -0.37 -13.20 4.12
N TRP A 75 -1.50 -12.71 3.58
CA TRP A 75 -2.15 -13.30 2.41
C TRP A 75 -1.35 -13.16 1.10
N SER A 76 -0.55 -12.09 0.97
CA SER A 76 0.19 -11.79 -0.26
C SER A 76 1.34 -12.76 -0.55
N ASP A 77 1.68 -12.94 -1.83
CA ASP A 77 2.89 -13.65 -2.24
C ASP A 77 4.11 -12.74 -2.13
N GLU A 78 3.93 -11.45 -2.44
CA GLU A 78 4.97 -10.42 -2.40
C GLU A 78 4.41 -9.07 -1.91
N VAL A 79 5.28 -8.26 -1.29
CA VAL A 79 4.98 -6.89 -0.84
C VAL A 79 5.72 -5.90 -1.71
N TRP A 80 4.98 -5.04 -2.41
CA TRP A 80 5.51 -4.07 -3.36
C TRP A 80 5.26 -2.65 -2.84
N PHE A 81 6.30 -1.82 -2.87
CA PHE A 81 6.25 -0.44 -2.41
C PHE A 81 6.41 0.53 -3.57
N LEU A 82 5.39 1.39 -3.77
CA LEU A 82 5.41 2.47 -4.75
C LEU A 82 6.19 3.66 -4.19
N MET A 83 7.34 3.97 -4.80
CA MET A 83 8.25 5.03 -4.37
C MET A 83 7.78 6.43 -4.77
N LEU A 84 6.65 6.88 -4.22
CA LEU A 84 6.17 8.26 -4.35
C LEU A 84 7.01 9.23 -3.52
N ALA A 85 6.96 10.53 -3.84
CA ALA A 85 7.73 11.54 -3.10
C ALA A 85 7.50 11.46 -1.57
N GLY A 86 8.59 11.40 -0.81
CA GLY A 86 8.57 11.24 0.64
C GLY A 86 8.46 9.79 1.14
N TRP A 87 8.57 8.79 0.27
CA TRP A 87 8.60 7.37 0.67
C TRP A 87 9.71 7.05 1.67
N ASP A 88 10.85 7.73 1.53
CA ASP A 88 12.06 7.60 2.36
C ASP A 88 11.84 8.00 3.82
N ARG A 89 10.77 8.75 4.11
CA ARG A 89 10.41 9.23 5.45
C ARG A 89 9.10 8.65 5.98
N SER A 90 8.53 7.67 5.28
CA SER A 90 7.21 7.12 5.62
C SER A 90 7.30 6.09 6.74
N SER A 91 6.87 6.47 7.95
CA SER A 91 6.82 5.57 9.11
C SER A 91 5.91 4.35 8.88
N GLY A 92 4.78 4.54 8.19
CA GLY A 92 3.89 3.43 7.82
C GLY A 92 4.56 2.41 6.91
N MET A 93 5.29 2.87 5.88
CA MET A 93 6.02 1.96 4.99
C MET A 93 7.16 1.22 5.69
N CYS A 94 7.87 1.88 6.62
CA CYS A 94 8.87 1.20 7.45
C CYS A 94 8.24 0.05 8.23
N ARG A 95 7.06 0.28 8.81
CA ARG A 95 6.36 -0.73 9.60
C ARG A 95 5.82 -1.88 8.74
N GLU A 96 5.22 -1.59 7.59
CA GLU A 96 4.81 -2.59 6.61
C GLU A 96 6.01 -3.44 6.13
N HIS A 97 7.17 -2.80 5.93
CA HIS A 97 8.40 -3.47 5.54
C HIS A 97 8.92 -4.41 6.64
N GLU A 98 8.89 -3.99 7.91
CA GLU A 98 9.20 -4.86 9.05
C GLU A 98 8.27 -6.07 9.11
N ILE A 99 6.96 -5.87 8.93
CA ILE A 99 5.97 -6.96 8.92
C ILE A 99 6.24 -7.92 7.77
N ALA A 100 6.59 -7.41 6.58
CA ALA A 100 6.95 -8.24 5.43
C ALA A 100 8.16 -9.13 5.74
N ILE A 101 9.20 -8.57 6.38
CA ILE A 101 10.37 -9.32 6.83
C ILE A 101 9.99 -10.38 7.88
N GLU A 102 9.22 -10.00 8.90
CA GLU A 102 8.72 -10.91 9.95
C GLU A 102 7.98 -12.12 9.35
N LYS A 103 7.19 -11.88 8.30
CA LYS A 103 6.40 -12.90 7.60
C LYS A 103 7.14 -13.59 6.46
N GLY A 104 8.42 -13.29 6.24
CA GLY A 104 9.25 -13.89 5.19
C GLY A 104 8.77 -13.56 3.76
N LYS A 105 8.10 -12.42 3.56
CA LYS A 105 7.55 -11.99 2.27
C LYS A 105 8.63 -11.29 1.44
N PRO A 106 8.83 -11.66 0.16
CA PRO A 106 9.67 -10.91 -0.76
C PRO A 106 9.19 -9.47 -0.91
N VAL A 107 10.12 -8.52 -0.80
CA VAL A 107 9.84 -7.08 -0.95
C VAL A 107 10.37 -6.57 -2.29
N ARG A 108 9.58 -5.73 -2.97
CA ARG A 108 10.02 -4.99 -4.17
C ARG A 108 9.75 -3.50 -4.03
N TRP A 109 10.66 -2.69 -4.54
CA TRP A 109 10.51 -1.25 -4.65
C TRP A 109 10.28 -0.88 -6.11
N ILE A 110 9.16 -0.21 -6.41
CA ILE A 110 8.74 0.09 -7.78
C ILE A 110 8.57 1.60 -7.98
N LYS A 111 8.79 2.04 -9.22
CA LYS A 111 8.57 3.43 -9.62
C LYS A 111 7.10 3.68 -9.99
N PRO A 112 6.63 4.94 -9.91
CA PRO A 112 5.34 5.37 -10.43
C PRO A 112 5.13 5.00 -11.89
#